data_AF-A0A2L0F6Y0-F1
#
_entry.id   AF-A0A2L0F6Y0-F1
#
_cell.length_a   1.000
_cell.length_b   1.000
_cell.length_c   1.000
_cell.angle_alpha   90.00
_cell.angle_beta   90.00
_cell.angle_gamma   90.00
#
_symmetry.space_group_name_H-M   'P 1'
#
loop_
_entity.id
_entity.type
_entity.pdbx_description
1 polymer ?
#
loop_
_entity_poly.entity_id
_entity_poly.type
_entity_poly.pdbx_seq_one_letter_code
_entity_poly.pdbx_strand_id
1 'polypeptide(L)'
;MLPLFPQGISLLATSDYVFIGARAAAHREPSRAALGCGPSSTVDAAVWYGRRMSEERGRQKLQALSKALQEKIAPSGSALLNRQGLKMIERLARDLTGENAMPGLRVWRDSAGKFRLQRPPRNAEIVVEWQRDIGAMVMTAEKHGEPRTLVRYVYDQAEDHFRRMEGEGELYDDLADALVEHLYPEGKG
;
A
#
# COMPACT_ATOMS: atom_id res chain seq x y z
N MET A 1 44.42 16.75 -3.29
CA MET A 1 43.89 17.15 -1.97
C MET A 1 42.42 16.79 -1.93
N LEU A 2 42.06 15.72 -1.23
CA LEU A 2 40.68 15.27 -0.97
C LEU A 2 40.43 15.38 0.54
N PRO A 3 39.23 15.81 0.95
CA PRO A 3 38.62 15.30 2.17
C PRO A 3 37.19 14.80 1.89
N LEU A 4 36.92 13.53 2.20
CA LEU A 4 36.20 13.07 3.39
C LEU A 4 34.67 12.97 3.18
N PHE A 5 34.24 11.79 2.72
CA PHE A 5 32.88 11.27 2.93
C PHE A 5 32.71 10.82 4.38
N PRO A 6 31.62 11.17 5.08
CA PRO A 6 31.21 10.43 6.27
C PRO A 6 30.30 9.25 5.87
N GLN A 7 30.73 8.07 6.28
CA GLN A 7 29.93 6.86 6.38
C GLN A 7 28.91 7.00 7.52
N GLY A 8 27.74 6.39 7.37
CA GLY A 8 26.74 6.34 8.44
C GLY A 8 25.45 5.62 8.04
N ILE A 9 25.53 4.34 7.70
CA ILE A 9 24.36 3.45 7.69
C ILE A 9 24.62 2.36 8.73
N SER A 10 23.91 2.45 9.85
CA SER A 10 23.59 1.30 10.68
C SER A 10 22.44 1.68 11.59
N LEU A 11 21.26 1.10 11.37
CA LEU A 11 20.36 0.76 12.46
C LEU A 11 19.50 -0.43 12.03
N LEU A 12 19.66 -1.46 12.84
CA LEU A 12 19.20 -2.81 12.67
C LEU A 12 17.70 -2.91 12.91
N ALA A 13 17.15 -3.92 12.25
CA ALA A 13 15.84 -4.51 12.46
C ALA A 13 15.49 -4.67 13.95
N THR A 14 14.28 -4.25 14.32
CA THR A 14 13.55 -4.75 15.49
C THR A 14 12.35 -5.53 14.98
N SER A 15 12.54 -6.84 14.85
CA SER A 15 11.46 -7.81 14.68
C SER A 15 11.36 -8.61 15.96
N ASP A 16 10.43 -8.22 16.82
CA ASP A 16 10.11 -8.94 18.05
C ASP A 16 9.28 -10.18 17.71
N TYR A 17 9.96 -11.34 17.61
CA TYR A 17 9.32 -12.65 17.66
C TYR A 17 9.68 -13.32 18.98
N VAL A 18 8.72 -13.35 19.90
CA VAL A 18 8.79 -14.07 21.17
C VAL A 18 8.56 -15.56 20.90
N PHE A 19 9.61 -16.36 20.96
CA PHE A 19 9.55 -17.83 21.06
C PHE A 19 9.62 -18.23 22.54
N ILE A 20 8.51 -18.71 23.11
CA ILE A 20 8.53 -19.45 24.38
C ILE A 20 8.59 -20.94 24.07
N GLY A 21 9.81 -21.48 24.08
CA GLY A 21 10.06 -22.92 24.12
C GLY A 21 10.19 -23.39 25.56
N ALA A 22 9.21 -24.15 26.06
CA ALA A 22 9.33 -24.85 27.34
C ALA A 22 9.66 -26.33 27.08
N ARG A 23 10.88 -26.74 27.45
CA ARG A 23 11.33 -28.14 27.41
C ARG A 23 11.56 -28.65 28.84
N ALA A 24 10.62 -29.49 29.25
CA ALA A 24 10.70 -30.73 30.02
C ALA A 24 11.81 -30.99 31.08
N ALA A 25 11.28 -31.36 32.27
CA ALA A 25 11.58 -32.55 33.07
C ALA A 25 12.75 -32.56 34.09
N ALA A 26 12.41 -32.80 35.37
CA ALA A 26 12.84 -34.01 36.10
C ALA A 26 12.24 -34.14 37.53
N HIS A 27 11.52 -35.25 37.75
CA HIS A 27 11.48 -36.16 38.90
C HIS A 27 11.36 -35.67 40.37
N ARG A 28 10.24 -36.05 41.03
CA ARG A 28 10.20 -37.04 42.14
C ARG A 28 8.75 -37.36 42.60
N GLU A 29 8.41 -38.64 42.63
CA GLU A 29 7.27 -39.28 43.33
C GLU A 29 7.76 -39.90 44.68
N PRO A 30 6.92 -40.51 45.53
CA PRO A 30 5.61 -40.07 46.05
C PRO A 30 5.51 -40.25 47.59
N SER A 31 4.51 -39.66 48.25
CA SER A 31 4.05 -40.18 49.54
C SER A 31 2.57 -39.93 49.79
N ARG A 32 1.92 -41.03 50.15
CA ARG A 32 0.49 -41.28 50.32
C ARG A 32 -0.12 -40.47 51.48
N ALA A 33 -1.33 -39.97 51.24
CA ALA A 33 -2.50 -39.89 52.13
C ALA A 33 -3.42 -38.81 51.52
N ALA A 34 -4.74 -38.88 51.44
CA ALA A 34 -5.75 -39.81 51.91
C ALA A 34 -7.01 -39.59 51.05
N LEU A 35 -7.98 -40.48 51.24
CA LEU A 35 -9.30 -40.56 50.63
C LEU A 35 -10.09 -39.25 50.67
N GLY A 36 -10.87 -38.95 49.62
CA GLY A 36 -11.92 -37.94 49.68
C GLY A 36 -12.57 -37.58 48.35
N CYS A 37 -13.73 -38.16 48.09
CA CYS A 37 -14.87 -37.62 47.33
C CYS A 37 -14.70 -36.98 45.92
N GLY A 38 -15.19 -37.71 44.90
CA GLY A 38 -16.04 -37.19 43.81
C GLY A 38 -15.36 -36.48 42.63
N PRO A 39 -15.48 -36.97 41.38
CA PRO A 39 -15.11 -36.17 40.22
C PRO A 39 -16.21 -35.13 39.94
N SER A 40 -15.97 -33.89 40.36
CA SER A 40 -16.72 -32.71 39.91
C SER A 40 -16.25 -32.34 38.51
N SER A 41 -16.87 -32.91 37.48
CA SER A 41 -16.55 -32.66 36.07
C SER A 41 -17.14 -31.36 35.52
N THR A 42 -17.60 -30.44 36.37
CA THR A 42 -18.31 -29.23 35.96
C THR A 42 -17.48 -27.94 36.03
N VAL A 43 -16.28 -27.99 36.62
CA VAL A 43 -15.49 -26.76 36.86
C VAL A 43 -14.61 -26.40 35.65
N ASP A 44 -14.16 -27.36 34.84
CA ASP A 44 -13.29 -27.07 33.69
C ASP A 44 -14.04 -26.51 32.47
N ALA A 45 -15.26 -26.99 32.20
CA ALA A 45 -16.04 -26.51 31.04
C ALA A 45 -16.39 -25.01 31.16
N ALA A 46 -16.72 -24.53 32.37
CA ALA A 46 -17.10 -23.14 32.59
C ALA A 46 -15.94 -22.15 32.34
N VAL A 47 -14.69 -22.55 32.62
CA VAL A 47 -13.50 -21.72 32.40
C VAL A 47 -13.15 -21.62 30.91
N TRP A 48 -13.27 -22.72 30.16
CA TRP A 48 -13.04 -22.73 28.70
C TRP A 48 -14.17 -22.03 27.92
N TYR A 49 -15.44 -22.21 28.31
CA TYR A 49 -16.58 -21.50 27.72
C TYR A 49 -16.57 -20.01 28.07
N GLY A 50 -16.20 -19.62 29.30
CA GLY A 50 -16.06 -18.23 29.71
C GLY A 50 -14.96 -17.48 28.95
N ARG A 51 -13.85 -18.15 28.64
CA ARG A 51 -12.74 -17.59 27.84
C ARG A 51 -13.12 -17.42 26.37
N ARG A 52 -13.80 -18.39 25.75
CA ARG A 52 -14.34 -18.26 24.37
C ARG A 52 -15.40 -17.16 24.25
N MET A 53 -16.33 -17.08 25.19
CA MET A 53 -17.34 -16.00 25.24
C MET A 53 -16.71 -14.62 25.43
N SER A 54 -15.60 -14.53 26.17
CA SER A 54 -14.80 -13.31 26.31
C SER A 54 -14.10 -12.91 25.01
N GLU A 55 -13.54 -13.87 24.27
CA GLU A 55 -12.93 -13.64 22.96
C GLU A 55 -13.96 -13.25 21.89
N GLU A 56 -15.14 -13.86 21.88
CA GLU A 56 -16.25 -13.52 20.99
C GLU A 56 -16.80 -12.12 21.29
N ARG A 57 -16.95 -11.76 22.56
CA ARG A 57 -17.28 -10.38 22.98
C ARG A 57 -16.17 -9.40 22.59
N GLY A 58 -14.91 -9.79 22.69
CA GLY A 58 -13.76 -9.00 22.23
C GLY A 58 -13.82 -8.75 20.71
N ARG A 59 -14.08 -9.80 19.93
CA ARG A 59 -14.25 -9.72 18.47
C ARG A 59 -15.45 -8.85 18.07
N GLN A 60 -16.59 -9.00 18.74
CA GLN A 60 -17.76 -8.16 18.50
C GLN A 60 -17.50 -6.69 18.84
N LYS A 61 -16.78 -6.40 19.94
CA LYS A 61 -16.37 -5.04 20.28
C LYS A 61 -15.42 -4.44 19.24
N LEU A 62 -14.46 -5.23 18.73
CA LEU A 62 -13.56 -4.80 17.66
C LEU A 62 -14.31 -4.56 16.34
N GLN A 63 -15.27 -5.42 15.98
CA GLN A 63 -16.13 -5.20 14.80
C GLN A 63 -17.02 -3.97 14.95
N ALA A 64 -17.64 -3.77 16.13
CA ALA A 64 -18.45 -2.59 16.41
C ALA A 64 -17.60 -1.31 16.38
N LEU A 65 -16.38 -1.34 16.92
CA LEU A 65 -15.43 -0.25 16.86
C LEU A 65 -14.98 0.04 15.42
N SER A 66 -14.68 -0.99 14.64
CA SER A 66 -14.36 -0.89 13.21
C SER A 66 -15.50 -0.23 12.42
N LYS A 67 -16.75 -0.63 12.69
CA LYS A 67 -17.93 -0.10 12.01
C LYS A 67 -18.22 1.35 12.41
N ALA A 68 -18.14 1.67 13.71
CA ALA A 68 -18.27 3.03 14.23
C ALA A 68 -17.15 3.96 13.73
N LEU A 69 -15.92 3.45 13.58
CA LEU A 69 -14.83 4.19 12.95
C LEU A 69 -15.08 4.39 11.46
N GLN A 70 -15.54 3.38 10.72
CA GLN A 70 -15.89 3.52 9.31
C GLN A 70 -17.00 4.56 9.10
N GLU A 71 -18.03 4.57 9.93
CA GLU A 71 -19.12 5.55 9.90
C GLU A 71 -18.64 6.97 10.26
N LYS A 72 -17.70 7.11 11.20
CA LYS A 72 -17.12 8.41 11.59
C LYS A 72 -16.04 8.93 10.63
N ILE A 73 -15.37 8.04 9.89
CA ILE A 73 -14.39 8.39 8.84
C ILE A 73 -15.11 8.68 7.50
N ALA A 74 -16.37 8.25 7.36
CA ALA A 74 -17.18 8.46 6.16
C ALA A 74 -17.62 9.91 5.80
N PRO A 75 -17.40 11.00 6.58
CA PRO A 75 -17.72 12.34 6.08
C PRO A 75 -16.58 13.03 5.33
N SER A 76 -15.35 12.48 5.26
CA SER A 76 -14.28 13.12 4.50
C SER A 76 -14.21 12.57 3.07
N GLY A 77 -14.58 13.39 2.08
CA GLY A 77 -14.43 13.07 0.65
C GLY A 77 -13.02 12.63 0.24
N SER A 78 -12.01 12.88 1.09
CA SER A 78 -10.63 12.40 0.94
C SER A 78 -10.50 10.87 0.83
N ALA A 79 -11.35 10.09 1.52
CA ALA A 79 -11.28 8.62 1.44
C ALA A 79 -11.78 8.09 0.09
N LEU A 80 -12.80 8.74 -0.49
CA LEU A 80 -13.31 8.42 -1.83
C LEU A 80 -12.31 8.86 -2.91
N LEU A 81 -11.78 10.08 -2.79
CA LEU A 81 -10.74 10.59 -3.68
C LEU A 81 -9.51 9.68 -3.70
N ASN A 82 -9.06 9.23 -2.53
CA ASN A 82 -7.92 8.32 -2.44
C ASN A 82 -8.19 6.97 -3.12
N ARG A 83 -9.40 6.43 -3.01
CA ARG A 83 -9.78 5.20 -3.74
C ARG A 83 -9.80 5.44 -5.24
N GLN A 84 -10.31 6.58 -5.70
CA GLN A 84 -10.34 6.90 -7.14
C GLN A 84 -8.94 7.10 -7.71
N GLY A 85 -8.05 7.81 -7.00
CA GLY A 85 -6.66 7.98 -7.40
C GLY A 85 -5.92 6.64 -7.55
N LEU A 86 -6.03 5.76 -6.56
CA LEU A 86 -5.42 4.44 -6.63
C LEU A 86 -6.01 3.57 -7.75
N LYS A 87 -7.33 3.59 -7.92
CA LYS A 87 -8.01 2.87 -9.01
C LYS A 87 -7.53 3.35 -10.39
N MET A 88 -7.30 4.66 -10.54
CA MET A 88 -6.78 5.22 -11.79
C MET A 88 -5.34 4.76 -12.06
N ILE A 89 -4.46 4.79 -11.05
CA ILE A 89 -3.08 4.25 -11.15
C ILE A 89 -3.08 2.77 -11.54
N GLU A 90 -3.96 1.96 -10.93
CA GLU A 90 -4.07 0.54 -11.24
C GLU A 90 -4.51 0.32 -12.68
N ARG A 91 -5.55 1.05 -13.11
CA ARG A 91 -6.08 1.02 -14.47
C ARG A 91 -5.02 1.40 -15.50
N LEU A 92 -4.40 2.58 -15.37
CA LEU A 92 -3.39 3.06 -16.32
C LEU A 92 -2.26 2.05 -16.53
N ALA A 93 -1.68 1.56 -15.45
CA ALA A 93 -0.56 0.64 -15.60
C ALA A 93 -1.02 -0.79 -15.96
N ARG A 94 -2.30 -1.14 -15.86
CA ARG A 94 -2.85 -2.35 -16.51
C ARG A 94 -2.98 -2.13 -18.03
N ASP A 95 -3.55 -1.00 -18.43
CA ASP A 95 -3.74 -0.65 -19.84
C ASP A 95 -2.39 -0.59 -20.57
N LEU A 96 -1.33 -0.10 -19.90
CA LEU A 96 0.03 -0.02 -20.45
C LEU A 96 0.82 -1.34 -20.39
N THR A 97 0.36 -2.35 -19.65
CA THR A 97 1.01 -3.69 -19.57
C THR A 97 0.21 -4.80 -20.23
N GLY A 98 -1.00 -4.50 -20.72
CA GLY A 98 -1.89 -5.47 -21.35
C GLY A 98 -1.38 -6.00 -22.69
N GLU A 99 -2.20 -6.81 -23.36
CA GLU A 99 -1.85 -7.45 -24.64
C GLU A 99 -1.52 -6.46 -25.76
N ASN A 100 -2.01 -5.21 -25.64
CA ASN A 100 -1.75 -4.11 -26.56
C ASN A 100 -0.63 -3.17 -26.06
N ALA A 101 0.21 -3.63 -25.13
CA ALA A 101 1.32 -2.82 -24.61
C ALA A 101 2.31 -2.43 -25.71
N MET A 102 2.78 -1.19 -25.65
CA MET A 102 3.70 -0.65 -26.66
C MET A 102 5.05 -1.40 -26.68
N PRO A 103 5.67 -1.60 -27.86
CA PRO A 103 6.89 -2.38 -27.99
C PRO A 103 8.09 -1.83 -27.19
N GLY A 104 8.58 -2.63 -26.24
CA GLY A 104 9.75 -2.29 -25.43
C GLY A 104 9.47 -1.30 -24.30
N LEU A 105 8.19 -0.97 -24.04
CA LEU A 105 7.79 -0.26 -22.83
C LEU A 105 8.02 -1.15 -21.61
N ARG A 106 8.66 -0.61 -20.60
CA ARG A 106 8.75 -1.21 -19.27
C ARG A 106 7.94 -0.37 -18.30
N VAL A 107 7.02 -1.03 -17.61
CA VAL A 107 6.23 -0.43 -16.54
C VAL A 107 6.75 -0.97 -15.21
N TRP A 108 7.37 -0.10 -14.42
CA TRP A 108 7.86 -0.41 -13.09
C TRP A 108 6.84 0.02 -12.04
N ARG A 109 6.40 -0.92 -11.21
CA ARG A 109 5.53 -0.63 -10.06
C ARG A 109 6.41 -0.29 -8.85
N ASP A 110 6.59 1.00 -8.60
CA ASP A 110 7.39 1.48 -7.46
C ASP A 110 6.57 1.43 -6.15
N SER A 111 5.27 1.72 -6.21
CA SER A 111 4.34 1.58 -5.08
C SER A 111 2.88 1.39 -5.56
N ALA A 112 1.94 1.19 -4.65
CA ALA A 112 0.52 1.09 -5.00
C ALA A 112 -0.03 2.36 -5.68
N GLY A 113 0.50 3.53 -5.32
CA GLY A 113 0.10 4.82 -5.89
C GLY A 113 1.07 5.35 -6.94
N LYS A 114 2.10 4.59 -7.33
CA LYS A 114 3.17 5.10 -8.18
C LYS A 114 3.66 4.04 -9.16
N PHE A 115 3.72 4.43 -10.43
CA PHE A 115 4.42 3.64 -11.43
C PHE A 115 5.29 4.52 -12.31
N ARG A 116 6.25 3.87 -12.94
CA ARG A 116 7.25 4.49 -13.79
C ARG A 116 7.31 3.78 -15.13
N LEU A 117 7.39 4.58 -16.18
CA LEU A 117 7.49 4.15 -17.56
C LEU A 117 8.89 4.46 -18.06
N GLN A 118 9.54 3.44 -18.60
CA GLN A 118 10.85 3.56 -19.21
C GLN A 118 10.89 2.71 -20.47
N ARG A 119 11.75 3.10 -21.40
CA ARG A 119 12.11 2.28 -22.55
C ARG A 119 13.63 2.19 -22.58
N PRO A 120 14.26 1.02 -22.40
CA PRO A 120 15.71 0.91 -22.24
C PRO A 120 16.59 1.67 -23.25
N PRO A 121 16.28 1.69 -24.56
CA PRO A 121 17.06 2.49 -25.53
C PRO A 121 16.81 4.00 -25.45
N ARG A 122 15.83 4.45 -24.67
CA ARG A 122 15.51 5.86 -24.43
C ARG A 122 15.93 6.20 -23.01
N ASN A 123 16.91 7.08 -22.87
CA ASN A 123 17.30 7.65 -21.58
C ASN A 123 16.28 8.72 -21.16
N ALA A 124 15.03 8.29 -20.97
CA ALA A 124 13.89 9.10 -20.57
C ALA A 124 12.96 8.27 -19.67
N GLU A 125 12.29 8.98 -18.77
CA GLU A 125 11.48 8.41 -17.71
C GLU A 125 10.20 9.23 -17.54
N ILE A 126 9.06 8.54 -17.47
CA ILE A 126 7.78 9.15 -17.12
C ILE A 126 7.29 8.49 -15.85
N VAL A 127 6.97 9.27 -14.83
CA VAL A 127 6.47 8.81 -13.54
C VAL A 127 5.06 9.34 -13.34
N VAL A 128 4.14 8.47 -12.96
CA VAL A 128 2.78 8.85 -12.57
C VAL A 128 2.56 8.42 -11.12
N GLU A 129 2.19 9.37 -10.28
CA GLU A 129 2.05 9.20 -8.84
C GLU A 129 0.76 9.84 -8.31
N TRP A 130 -0.01 9.08 -7.56
CA TRP A 130 -1.09 9.60 -6.73
C TRP A 130 -0.53 10.11 -5.40
N GLN A 131 -0.59 11.41 -5.18
CA GLN A 131 -0.16 12.04 -3.94
C GLN A 131 -1.35 12.29 -3.03
N ARG A 132 -1.52 11.38 -2.06
CA ARG A 132 -2.64 11.41 -1.09
C ARG A 132 -2.70 12.71 -0.30
N ASP A 133 -1.55 13.28 0.08
CA ASP A 133 -1.48 14.44 0.96
C ASP A 133 -2.06 15.71 0.31
N ILE A 134 -1.95 15.82 -1.02
CA ILE A 134 -2.50 16.94 -1.80
C ILE A 134 -3.76 16.54 -2.58
N GLY A 135 -4.15 15.27 -2.56
CA GLY A 135 -5.31 14.75 -3.27
C GLY A 135 -5.23 14.92 -4.79
N ALA A 136 -4.03 14.80 -5.37
CA ALA A 136 -3.79 15.02 -6.79
C ALA A 136 -2.95 13.90 -7.42
N MET A 137 -3.19 13.66 -8.71
CA MET A 137 -2.29 12.87 -9.55
C MET A 137 -1.16 13.78 -10.03
N VAL A 138 0.06 13.27 -10.05
CA VAL A 138 1.23 13.99 -10.54
C VAL A 138 1.88 13.16 -11.62
N MET A 139 2.00 13.72 -12.82
CA MET A 139 2.81 13.17 -13.88
C MET A 139 4.11 13.96 -13.96
N THR A 140 5.23 13.26 -13.99
CA THR A 140 6.56 13.84 -14.17
C THR A 140 7.22 13.19 -15.38
N ALA A 141 7.76 13.97 -16.30
CA ALA A 141 8.55 13.48 -17.42
C ALA A 141 9.97 14.06 -17.35
N GLU A 142 10.98 13.20 -17.49
CA GLU A 142 12.38 13.56 -17.52
C GLU A 142 13.05 12.92 -18.74
N LYS A 143 13.87 13.68 -19.46
CA LYS A 143 14.61 13.21 -20.63
C LYS A 143 16.06 13.67 -20.52
N HIS A 144 17.02 12.74 -20.59
CA HIS A 144 18.45 13.07 -20.62
C HIS A 144 18.96 13.95 -19.46
N GLY A 145 18.29 13.95 -18.30
CA GLY A 145 18.61 14.84 -17.17
C GLY A 145 18.21 16.30 -17.38
N GLU A 146 17.43 16.61 -18.43
CA GLU A 146 16.82 17.92 -18.66
C GLU A 146 15.68 18.21 -17.66
N PRO A 147 15.20 19.47 -17.57
CA PRO A 147 14.22 19.87 -16.58
C PRO A 147 12.98 18.97 -16.59
N ARG A 148 12.57 18.56 -15.39
CA ARG A 148 11.39 17.74 -15.18
C ARG A 148 10.13 18.53 -15.52
N THR A 149 9.41 18.10 -16.55
CA THR A 149 8.04 18.56 -16.77
C THR A 149 7.17 17.95 -15.69
N LEU A 150 6.48 18.77 -14.91
CA LEU A 150 5.59 18.32 -13.84
C LEU A 150 4.18 18.85 -14.12
N VAL A 151 3.22 17.93 -14.19
CA VAL A 151 1.81 18.25 -14.39
C VAL A 151 1.00 17.65 -13.26
N ARG A 152 0.07 18.43 -12.70
CA ARG A 152 -0.82 17.99 -11.63
C ARG A 152 -2.25 17.90 -12.12
N TYR A 153 -2.97 16.87 -11.68
CA TYR A 153 -4.36 16.63 -12.01
C TYR A 153 -5.20 16.47 -10.77
N VAL A 154 -6.37 17.10 -10.77
CA VAL A 154 -7.37 16.99 -9.72
C VAL A 154 -8.54 16.19 -10.27
N TYR A 155 -9.10 15.33 -9.42
CA TYR A 155 -10.29 14.57 -9.78
C TYR A 155 -11.52 15.47 -9.75
N ASP A 156 -12.18 15.62 -10.89
CA ASP A 156 -13.45 16.30 -11.02
C ASP A 156 -14.59 15.30 -10.78
N GLN A 157 -15.34 15.50 -9.69
CA GLN A 157 -16.44 14.61 -9.32
C GLN A 157 -17.67 14.79 -10.22
N ALA A 158 -17.85 15.96 -10.83
CA ALA A 158 -19.01 16.23 -11.66
C ALA A 158 -18.90 15.50 -13.01
N GLU A 159 -17.68 15.46 -13.55
CA GLU A 159 -17.39 14.90 -14.87
C GLU A 159 -16.65 13.55 -14.83
N ASP A 160 -16.44 13.00 -13.62
CA ASP A 160 -15.80 11.71 -13.34
C ASP A 160 -14.45 11.48 -14.05
N HIS A 161 -13.61 12.52 -14.15
CA HIS A 161 -12.30 12.43 -14.79
C HIS A 161 -11.23 13.26 -14.06
N PHE A 162 -9.96 13.07 -14.45
CA PHE A 162 -8.84 13.83 -13.91
C PHE A 162 -8.49 14.96 -14.86
N ARG A 163 -8.77 16.20 -14.44
CA ARG A 163 -8.42 17.40 -15.19
C ARG A 163 -7.15 18.05 -14.69
N ARG A 164 -6.42 18.68 -15.60
CA ARG A 164 -5.21 19.42 -15.28
C ARG A 164 -5.53 20.57 -14.31
N MET A 165 -4.64 20.79 -13.34
CA MET A 165 -4.75 21.91 -12.39
C MET A 165 -4.36 23.23 -13.04
N GLU A 166 -3.38 23.20 -13.95
CA GLU A 166 -2.85 24.36 -14.66
C GLU A 166 -3.25 24.30 -16.14
N GLY A 167 -4.30 25.02 -16.52
CA GLY A 167 -4.82 25.08 -17.90
C GLY A 167 -5.85 24.00 -18.23
N GLU A 168 -6.07 23.80 -19.53
CA GLU A 168 -6.96 22.78 -20.08
C GLU A 168 -6.13 21.53 -20.43
N GLY A 169 -6.67 20.34 -20.17
CA GLY A 169 -6.02 19.07 -20.48
C GLY A 169 -6.44 17.93 -19.54
N GLU A 170 -6.32 16.71 -20.03
CA GLU A 170 -6.67 15.49 -19.32
C GLU A 170 -5.46 14.56 -19.16
N LEU A 171 -5.48 13.75 -18.11
CA LEU A 171 -4.38 12.85 -17.78
C LEU A 171 -4.04 11.85 -18.91
N TYR A 172 -5.04 11.33 -19.63
CA TYR A 172 -4.82 10.34 -20.68
C TYR A 172 -4.14 10.96 -21.91
N ASP A 173 -4.64 12.11 -22.35
CA ASP A 173 -4.09 12.83 -23.51
C ASP A 173 -2.65 13.26 -23.22
N ASP A 174 -2.42 13.86 -22.05
CA ASP A 174 -1.09 14.30 -21.63
C ASP A 174 -0.10 13.14 -21.51
N LEU A 175 -0.55 11.99 -21.03
CA LEU A 175 0.28 10.80 -20.93
C LEU A 175 0.62 10.24 -22.33
N ALA A 176 -0.34 10.26 -23.25
CA ALA A 176 -0.11 9.86 -24.63
C ALA A 176 0.91 10.78 -25.31
N ASP A 177 0.75 12.09 -25.15
CA ASP A 177 1.70 13.09 -25.66
C ASP A 177 3.10 12.90 -25.07
N ALA A 178 3.20 12.72 -23.75
CA ALA A 178 4.48 12.47 -23.08
C ALA A 178 5.14 11.16 -23.56
N LEU A 179 4.35 10.10 -23.78
CA LEU A 179 4.83 8.84 -24.32
C LEU A 179 5.41 9.01 -25.72
N VAL A 180 4.70 9.70 -26.61
CA VAL A 180 5.15 9.99 -27.97
C VAL A 180 6.37 10.91 -27.95
N GLU A 181 6.40 11.92 -27.09
CA GLU A 181 7.51 12.87 -27.02
C GLU A 181 8.80 12.24 -26.50
N HIS A 182 8.72 11.45 -25.44
CA HIS A 182 9.89 11.01 -24.69
C HIS A 182 10.30 9.55 -24.97
N LEU A 183 9.34 8.64 -25.15
CA LEU A 183 9.61 7.20 -25.30
C LEU A 183 9.45 6.70 -26.75
N TYR A 184 8.54 7.29 -27.51
CA TYR A 184 8.19 6.89 -28.89
C TYR A 184 8.17 8.07 -29.87
N PRO A 185 9.28 8.82 -30.04
CA PRO A 185 9.33 9.92 -31.00
C PRO A 185 9.04 9.49 -32.43
N GLU A 186 9.28 8.22 -32.77
CA GLU A 186 8.88 7.59 -34.03
C GLU A 186 7.36 7.62 -34.30
N GLY A 187 6.53 7.80 -33.26
CA GLY A 187 5.08 7.93 -33.36
C GLY A 187 4.59 9.34 -33.70
N LYS A 188 5.49 10.34 -33.79
CA LYS A 188 5.14 11.67 -34.29
C LYS A 188 4.97 11.58 -35.82
N GLY A 189 3.73 11.39 -36.27
CA GLY A 189 3.32 11.33 -37.68
C GLY A 189 2.17 12.26 -37.95
#